data_AF-A0A4U8SDT4-F1
#
_entry.id   AF-A0A4U8SDT4-F1
#
_cell.length_a   1.000
_cell.length_b   1.000
_cell.length_c   1.000
_cell.angle_alpha   90.00
_cell.angle_beta   90.00
_cell.angle_gamma   90.00
#
_symmetry.space_group_name_H-M   'P 1'
#
loop_
_entity.id
_entity.type
_entity.pdbx_description
1 polymer ?
#
loop_
_entity_poly.entity_id
_entity_poly.type
_entity_poly.pdbx_seq_one_letter_code
_entity_poly.pdbx_strand_id
1 'polypeptide(L)'
;MEKVIAIKERVLSANDKKAQELRSIYDMHNKFVINLMSSPGSGKTTLLESLSQFDDFRFCVIEGDLETNRDADRLEKQGVLAKQITTGEACHLEASMIANMLPSLMEDSRFNQSDFLFIENVGNLVCPASYDLGANVNVVLLSVPEGDDKVLKYPSMFLCADIVLITKAEMKEYFGFKTQQVESDLASLRHGVDIMEISKDSKESLKNLKEYFQALALRGYRTNHIFK
;
A
#
# COMPACT_ATOMS: atom_id res chain seq x y z
N MET A 1 -17.90 28.58 -0.65
CA MET A 1 -16.77 27.89 0.02
C MET A 1 -17.26 26.89 1.06
N GLU A 2 -18.16 27.28 1.98
CA GLU A 2 -18.74 26.38 3.01
C GLU A 2 -19.43 25.13 2.45
N LYS A 3 -20.20 25.25 1.35
CA LYS A 3 -20.90 24.11 0.74
C LYS A 3 -19.95 23.04 0.19
N VAL A 4 -18.76 23.43 -0.30
CA VAL A 4 -17.76 22.50 -0.84
C VAL A 4 -17.06 21.75 0.29
N ILE A 5 -16.74 22.45 1.38
CA ILE A 5 -16.13 21.87 2.59
C ILE A 5 -17.09 20.85 3.21
N ALA A 6 -18.37 21.21 3.36
CA ALA A 6 -19.39 20.32 3.91
C ALA A 6 -19.63 19.06 3.04
N ILE A 7 -19.49 19.16 1.71
CA ILE A 7 -19.59 17.99 0.83
C ILE A 7 -18.37 17.08 1.01
N LYS A 8 -17.15 17.65 1.05
CA LYS A 8 -15.92 16.87 1.26
C LYS A 8 -15.95 16.11 2.59
N GLU A 9 -16.32 16.77 3.68
CA GLU A 9 -16.43 16.13 5.01
C GLU A 9 -17.46 14.99 5.03
N ARG A 10 -18.60 15.16 4.33
CA ARG A 10 -19.61 14.11 4.23
C ARG A 10 -19.12 12.88 3.46
N VAL A 11 -18.36 13.09 2.38
CA VAL A 11 -17.78 12.00 1.58
C VAL A 11 -16.75 11.23 2.41
N LEU A 12 -15.83 11.94 3.08
CA LEU A 12 -14.82 11.30 3.95
C LEU A 12 -15.47 10.54 5.11
N SER A 13 -16.49 11.13 5.75
CA SER A 13 -17.25 10.43 6.80
C SER A 13 -17.97 9.18 6.29
N ALA A 14 -18.41 9.15 5.02
CA ALA A 14 -19.00 7.96 4.43
C ALA A 14 -17.92 6.90 4.12
N ASN A 15 -16.75 7.31 3.63
CA ASN A 15 -15.60 6.44 3.40
C ASN A 15 -15.15 5.77 4.71
N ASP A 16 -14.99 6.54 5.79
CA ASP A 16 -14.53 6.01 7.09
C ASP A 16 -15.46 4.95 7.67
N LYS A 17 -16.78 5.15 7.53
CA LYS A 17 -17.77 4.13 7.92
C LYS A 17 -17.58 2.85 7.12
N LYS A 18 -17.36 2.96 5.81
CA LYS A 18 -17.13 1.81 4.95
C LYS A 18 -15.79 1.12 5.25
N ALA A 19 -14.75 1.88 5.55
CA ALA A 19 -13.46 1.36 5.99
C ALA A 19 -13.58 0.57 7.30
N GLN A 20 -14.41 1.03 8.24
CA GLN A 20 -14.69 0.30 9.48
C GLN A 20 -15.44 -1.02 9.24
N GLU A 21 -16.38 -1.04 8.31
CA GLU A 21 -17.05 -2.28 7.88
C GLU A 21 -16.04 -3.25 7.25
N LEU A 22 -15.17 -2.77 6.36
CA LEU A 22 -14.11 -3.56 5.72
C LEU A 22 -13.18 -4.19 6.76
N ARG A 23 -12.73 -3.44 7.77
CA ARG A 23 -11.92 -3.99 8.88
C ARG A 23 -12.58 -5.20 9.54
N SER A 24 -13.89 -5.11 9.77
CA SER A 24 -14.66 -6.19 10.39
C SER A 24 -14.71 -7.43 9.48
N ILE A 25 -14.81 -7.23 8.16
CA ILE A 25 -14.77 -8.32 7.17
C ILE A 25 -13.36 -8.94 7.11
N TYR A 26 -12.31 -8.13 7.06
CA TYR A 26 -10.93 -8.61 7.05
C TYR A 26 -10.62 -9.46 8.28
N ASP A 27 -11.04 -8.99 9.46
CA ASP A 27 -10.88 -9.72 10.72
C ASP A 27 -11.64 -11.05 10.70
N MET A 28 -12.89 -11.06 10.20
CA MET A 28 -13.69 -12.28 10.08
C MET A 28 -13.02 -13.33 9.19
N HIS A 29 -12.29 -12.91 8.16
CA HIS A 29 -11.59 -13.77 7.23
C HIS A 29 -10.10 -13.96 7.54
N ASN A 30 -9.64 -13.49 8.71
CA ASN A 30 -8.25 -13.53 9.17
C ASN A 30 -7.26 -12.97 8.12
N LYS A 31 -7.60 -11.84 7.48
CA LYS A 31 -6.74 -11.17 6.51
C LYS A 31 -5.95 -10.06 7.17
N PHE A 32 -4.63 -10.12 7.07
CA PHE A 32 -3.76 -8.99 7.38
C PHE A 32 -3.62 -8.10 6.14
N VAL A 33 -4.20 -6.89 6.20
CA VAL A 33 -4.36 -6.03 5.02
C VAL A 33 -3.28 -4.96 4.95
N ILE A 34 -2.60 -4.88 3.81
CA ILE A 34 -1.48 -3.95 3.57
C ILE A 34 -1.84 -3.04 2.39
N ASN A 35 -1.90 -1.74 2.61
CA ASN A 35 -2.16 -0.74 1.58
C ASN A 35 -0.83 -0.16 1.06
N LEU A 36 -0.52 -0.39 -0.21
CA LEU A 36 0.69 0.09 -0.89
C LEU A 36 0.39 1.40 -1.64
N MET A 37 1.05 2.48 -1.25
CA MET A 37 0.91 3.81 -1.86
C MET A 37 2.26 4.30 -2.38
N SER A 38 2.29 4.96 -3.53
CA SER A 38 3.55 5.43 -4.14
C SER A 38 3.28 6.38 -5.30
N SER A 39 4.33 6.99 -5.86
CA SER A 39 4.26 7.55 -7.23
C SER A 39 4.04 6.45 -8.28
N PRO A 40 3.62 6.79 -9.52
CA PRO A 40 3.70 5.87 -10.64
C PRO A 40 5.14 5.37 -10.85
N GLY A 41 5.30 4.06 -11.08
CA GLY A 41 6.62 3.48 -11.38
C GLY A 41 7.57 3.29 -10.19
N SER A 42 7.14 3.52 -8.94
CA SER A 42 7.97 3.27 -7.75
C SER A 42 8.22 1.78 -7.48
N GLY A 43 7.52 0.87 -8.18
CA GLY A 43 7.80 -0.57 -8.15
C GLY A 43 6.87 -1.42 -7.28
N LYS A 44 5.63 -0.97 -7.01
CA LYS A 44 4.62 -1.73 -6.25
C LYS A 44 4.37 -3.13 -6.82
N THR A 45 3.98 -3.24 -8.09
CA THR A 45 3.74 -4.55 -8.73
C THR A 45 4.98 -5.43 -8.71
N THR A 46 6.17 -4.88 -9.01
CA THR A 46 7.43 -5.66 -8.98
C THR A 46 7.79 -6.13 -7.57
N LEU A 47 7.46 -5.35 -6.54
CA LEU A 47 7.61 -5.77 -5.16
C LEU A 47 6.72 -6.99 -4.87
N LEU A 48 5.44 -6.92 -5.26
CA LEU A 48 4.50 -8.03 -5.09
C LEU A 48 4.94 -9.27 -5.88
N GLU A 49 5.38 -9.11 -7.14
CA GLU A 49 5.94 -10.19 -7.95
C GLU A 49 7.20 -10.84 -7.34
N SER A 50 7.97 -10.07 -6.58
CA SER A 50 9.16 -10.59 -5.91
C SER A 50 8.79 -11.31 -4.60
N LEU A 51 7.78 -10.80 -3.89
CA LEU A 51 7.27 -11.43 -2.66
C LEU A 51 6.50 -12.72 -2.94
N SER A 52 5.87 -12.86 -4.11
CA SER A 52 5.15 -14.09 -4.51
C SER A 52 6.06 -15.31 -4.68
N GLN A 53 7.39 -15.09 -4.78
CA GLN A 53 8.38 -16.16 -4.89
C GLN A 53 8.66 -16.87 -3.56
N PHE A 54 8.15 -16.35 -2.44
CA PHE A 54 8.28 -16.98 -1.14
C PHE A 54 7.05 -17.84 -0.84
N ASP A 55 7.21 -19.17 -0.90
CA ASP A 55 6.11 -20.13 -0.70
C ASP A 55 5.42 -20.00 0.68
N ASP A 56 6.14 -19.51 1.69
CA ASP A 56 5.65 -19.27 3.06
C ASP A 56 4.95 -17.91 3.23
N PHE A 57 4.73 -17.17 2.15
CA PHE A 57 4.09 -15.86 2.14
C PHE A 57 2.97 -15.79 1.11
N ARG A 58 1.80 -16.32 1.48
CA ARG A 58 0.63 -16.37 0.60
C ARG A 58 -0.25 -15.14 0.77
N PHE A 59 -0.52 -14.47 -0.34
CA PHE A 59 -1.31 -13.25 -0.36
C PHE A 59 -2.20 -13.16 -1.60
N CYS A 60 -3.24 -12.34 -1.50
CA CYS A 60 -4.06 -11.91 -2.62
C CYS A 60 -3.87 -10.40 -2.85
N VAL A 61 -4.26 -9.92 -4.02
CA VAL A 61 -4.07 -8.52 -4.41
C VAL A 61 -5.38 -7.93 -4.94
N ILE A 62 -5.74 -6.75 -4.45
CA ILE A 62 -6.66 -5.84 -5.12
C ILE A 62 -5.81 -4.75 -5.74
N GLU A 63 -5.88 -4.62 -7.05
CA GLU A 63 -5.12 -3.65 -7.84
C GLU A 63 -6.03 -2.46 -8.18
N GLY A 64 -5.56 -1.23 -7.99
CA GLY A 64 -6.21 -0.01 -8.44
C GLY A 64 -5.40 0.75 -9.48
N ASP A 65 -5.91 0.78 -10.71
CA ASP A 65 -5.37 1.51 -11.85
C ASP A 65 -6.51 2.24 -12.58
N LEU A 66 -6.16 3.21 -13.42
CA LEU A 66 -7.11 4.04 -14.17
C LEU A 66 -7.87 3.20 -15.20
N GLU A 67 -7.17 2.38 -15.99
CA GLU A 67 -7.73 1.79 -17.21
C GLU A 67 -7.24 0.37 -17.56
N THR A 68 -6.09 -0.09 -17.06
CA THR A 68 -5.49 -1.34 -17.56
C THR A 68 -5.49 -2.47 -16.54
N ASN A 69 -5.62 -3.72 -16.99
CA ASN A 69 -5.48 -4.91 -16.15
C ASN A 69 -4.01 -5.41 -16.06
N ARG A 70 -3.04 -4.60 -16.49
CA ARG A 70 -1.67 -5.08 -16.76
C ARG A 70 -1.00 -5.64 -15.51
N ASP A 71 -1.20 -4.99 -14.37
CA ASP A 71 -0.56 -5.37 -13.12
C ASP A 71 -1.25 -6.58 -12.49
N ALA A 72 -2.58 -6.66 -12.55
CA ALA A 72 -3.32 -7.87 -12.17
C ALA A 72 -2.93 -9.09 -13.04
N ASP A 73 -2.85 -8.93 -14.37
CA ASP A 73 -2.47 -10.02 -15.29
C ASP A 73 -1.05 -10.52 -15.04
N ARG A 74 -0.13 -9.64 -14.66
CA ARG A 74 1.25 -10.00 -14.30
C ARG A 74 1.30 -10.86 -13.05
N LEU A 75 0.51 -10.51 -12.03
CA LEU A 75 0.43 -11.24 -10.77
C LEU A 75 -0.27 -12.61 -10.94
N GLU A 76 -1.35 -12.66 -11.72
CA GLU A 76 -2.05 -13.92 -12.02
C GLU A 76 -1.15 -14.92 -12.77
N LYS A 77 -0.27 -14.44 -13.67
CA LYS A 77 0.72 -15.30 -14.34
C LYS A 77 1.71 -15.94 -13.38
N GLN A 78 1.88 -15.39 -12.18
CA GLN A 78 2.71 -15.94 -11.11
C GLN A 78 1.90 -16.75 -10.08
N GLY A 79 0.61 -16.98 -10.34
CA GLY A 79 -0.28 -17.73 -9.45
C GLY A 79 -0.89 -16.91 -8.32
N VAL A 80 -0.58 -15.61 -8.21
CA VAL A 80 -1.17 -14.72 -7.22
C VAL A 80 -2.59 -14.37 -7.63
N LEU A 81 -3.57 -14.60 -6.75
CA LEU A 81 -4.94 -14.15 -6.98
C LEU A 81 -4.97 -12.61 -6.95
N ALA A 82 -5.22 -12.00 -8.09
CA ALA A 82 -5.25 -10.55 -8.26
C ALA A 82 -6.50 -10.09 -9.02
N LYS A 83 -7.18 -9.06 -8.50
CA LYS A 83 -8.35 -8.47 -9.14
C LYS A 83 -8.17 -6.98 -9.34
N GLN A 84 -8.42 -6.52 -10.57
CA GLN A 84 -8.39 -5.13 -10.96
C GLN A 84 -9.65 -4.38 -10.53
N ILE A 85 -9.49 -3.20 -9.93
CA ILE A 85 -10.49 -2.15 -9.86
C ILE A 85 -10.10 -1.08 -10.88
N THR A 86 -10.91 -0.91 -11.91
CA THR A 86 -10.78 0.21 -12.85
C THR A 86 -11.38 1.45 -12.21
N THR A 87 -10.52 2.41 -11.86
CA THR A 87 -10.91 3.65 -11.16
C THR A 87 -11.47 4.72 -12.10
N GLY A 88 -11.32 4.53 -13.42
CA GLY A 88 -11.72 5.50 -14.44
C GLY A 88 -10.87 6.75 -14.33
N GLU A 89 -11.45 7.85 -13.87
CA GLU A 89 -10.74 9.12 -13.66
C GLU A 89 -10.26 9.33 -12.20
N ALA A 90 -10.62 8.43 -11.28
CA ALA A 90 -10.30 8.61 -9.87
C ALA A 90 -8.81 8.37 -9.59
N CYS A 91 -8.18 9.33 -8.90
CA CYS A 91 -6.75 9.32 -8.60
C CYS A 91 -6.34 8.50 -7.36
N HIS A 92 -7.28 7.71 -6.79
CA HIS A 92 -7.14 6.94 -5.56
C HIS A 92 -8.23 5.86 -5.47
N LEU A 93 -8.03 4.87 -4.60
CA LEU A 93 -9.07 3.92 -4.19
C LEU A 93 -9.89 4.46 -3.01
N GLU A 94 -11.19 4.10 -2.98
CA GLU A 94 -12.08 4.33 -1.85
C GLU A 94 -12.51 2.99 -1.22
N ALA A 95 -12.89 3.00 0.06
CA ALA A 95 -13.37 1.80 0.75
C ALA A 95 -14.63 1.19 0.06
N SER A 96 -15.45 2.01 -0.57
CA SER A 96 -16.62 1.56 -1.35
C SER A 96 -16.21 0.66 -2.53
N MET A 97 -15.13 1.00 -3.22
CA MET A 97 -14.62 0.23 -4.36
C MET A 97 -14.08 -1.12 -3.90
N ILE A 98 -13.35 -1.14 -2.79
CA ILE A 98 -12.83 -2.38 -2.18
C ILE A 98 -13.99 -3.28 -1.74
N ALA A 99 -15.01 -2.72 -1.08
CA ALA A 99 -16.17 -3.46 -0.61
C ALA A 99 -16.96 -4.13 -1.76
N ASN A 100 -17.00 -3.50 -2.93
CA ASN A 100 -17.65 -4.06 -4.11
C ASN A 100 -16.84 -5.19 -4.76
N MET A 101 -15.50 -5.10 -4.74
CA MET A 101 -14.62 -6.12 -5.32
C MET A 101 -14.44 -7.34 -4.42
N LEU A 102 -14.39 -7.13 -3.11
CA LEU A 102 -14.02 -8.15 -2.13
C LEU A 102 -14.84 -9.46 -2.23
N PRO A 103 -16.17 -9.45 -2.45
CA PRO A 103 -16.93 -10.68 -2.65
C PRO A 103 -16.42 -11.55 -3.81
N SER A 104 -16.05 -10.94 -4.94
CA SER A 104 -15.50 -11.69 -6.10
C SER A 104 -14.14 -12.28 -5.80
N LEU A 105 -13.32 -11.60 -4.98
CA LEU A 105 -12.05 -12.13 -4.52
C LEU A 105 -12.26 -13.36 -3.61
N MET A 106 -13.27 -13.31 -2.74
CA MET A 106 -13.60 -14.36 -1.77
C MET A 106 -14.16 -15.65 -2.38
N GLU A 107 -14.69 -15.60 -3.60
CA GLU A 107 -15.19 -16.77 -4.32
C GLU A 107 -14.08 -17.73 -4.77
N ASP A 108 -12.86 -17.22 -4.97
CA ASP A 108 -11.71 -18.02 -5.37
C ASP A 108 -11.07 -18.71 -4.14
N SER A 109 -10.79 -20.01 -4.27
CA SER A 109 -10.26 -20.81 -3.16
C SER A 109 -8.89 -20.33 -2.66
N ARG A 110 -8.11 -19.64 -3.50
CA ARG A 110 -6.83 -19.03 -3.14
C ARG A 110 -6.99 -17.95 -2.09
N PHE A 111 -8.13 -17.24 -2.04
CA PHE A 111 -8.40 -16.26 -0.99
C PHE A 111 -8.33 -16.88 0.40
N ASN A 112 -8.91 -18.07 0.59
CA ASN A 112 -8.91 -18.76 1.89
C ASN A 112 -7.53 -19.33 2.27
N GLN A 113 -6.62 -19.48 1.30
CA GLN A 113 -5.26 -20.00 1.51
C GLN A 113 -4.24 -18.90 1.82
N SER A 114 -4.60 -17.63 1.59
CA SER A 114 -3.76 -16.46 1.82
C SER A 114 -3.98 -15.87 3.20
N ASP A 115 -2.91 -15.50 3.90
CA ASP A 115 -3.01 -14.82 5.20
C ASP A 115 -3.03 -13.29 5.04
N PHE A 116 -2.52 -12.80 3.89
CA PHE A 116 -2.38 -11.39 3.59
C PHE A 116 -3.28 -10.96 2.43
N LEU A 117 -3.72 -9.71 2.47
CA LEU A 117 -4.36 -9.01 1.37
C LEU A 117 -3.60 -7.72 1.10
N PHE A 118 -2.96 -7.61 -0.06
CA PHE A 118 -2.39 -6.36 -0.52
C PHE A 118 -3.43 -5.56 -1.30
N ILE A 119 -3.48 -4.27 -1.01
CA ILE A 119 -4.17 -3.28 -1.85
C ILE A 119 -3.07 -2.47 -2.54
N GLU A 120 -2.88 -2.71 -3.83
CA GLU A 120 -2.00 -1.89 -4.66
C GLU A 120 -2.78 -0.64 -5.09
N ASN A 121 -2.54 0.49 -4.42
CA ASN A 121 -3.28 1.73 -4.68
C ASN A 121 -2.78 2.43 -5.94
N VAL A 122 -3.60 3.34 -6.47
CA VAL A 122 -3.25 4.16 -7.64
C VAL A 122 -1.92 4.87 -7.41
N GLY A 123 -1.07 4.93 -8.44
CA GLY A 123 0.20 5.66 -8.39
C GLY A 123 0.00 7.17 -8.19
N ASN A 124 -0.04 7.61 -6.93
CA ASN A 124 -0.22 9.00 -6.54
C ASN A 124 0.24 9.24 -5.09
N LEU A 125 1.11 10.24 -4.87
CA LEU A 125 1.58 10.66 -3.54
C LEU A 125 0.72 11.73 -2.86
N VAL A 126 -0.47 12.02 -3.39
CA VAL A 126 -1.37 13.07 -2.87
C VAL A 126 -2.73 12.50 -2.51
N CYS A 127 -3.52 12.06 -3.49
CA CYS A 127 -4.93 11.69 -3.26
C CYS A 127 -5.11 10.56 -2.23
N PRO A 128 -4.35 9.43 -2.29
CA PRO A 128 -4.61 8.28 -1.41
C PRO A 128 -4.38 8.58 0.08
N ALA A 129 -3.63 9.63 0.42
CA ALA A 129 -3.34 10.02 1.81
C ALA A 129 -4.58 10.53 2.59
N SER A 130 -5.73 10.70 1.92
CA SER A 130 -6.99 11.13 2.54
C SER A 130 -8.06 10.04 2.64
N TYR A 131 -7.80 8.82 2.15
CA TYR A 131 -8.84 7.78 2.07
C TYR A 131 -8.43 6.52 2.82
N ASP A 132 -9.13 6.26 3.91
CA ASP A 132 -9.00 5.03 4.67
C ASP A 132 -9.60 3.84 3.90
N LEU A 133 -8.85 2.75 3.77
CA LEU A 133 -9.29 1.50 3.14
C LEU A 133 -9.51 0.37 4.14
N GLY A 134 -9.40 0.64 5.44
CA GLY A 134 -9.53 -0.38 6.48
C GLY A 134 -8.28 -1.26 6.63
N ALA A 135 -7.13 -0.84 6.09
CA ALA A 135 -5.89 -1.60 6.15
C ALA A 135 -5.32 -1.70 7.58
N ASN A 136 -4.58 -2.78 7.84
CA ASN A 136 -3.78 -2.92 9.06
C ASN A 136 -2.52 -2.04 9.00
N VAL A 137 -1.91 -1.93 7.82
CA VAL A 137 -0.64 -1.21 7.60
C VAL A 137 -0.72 -0.39 6.32
N ASN A 138 -0.30 0.87 6.41
CA ASN A 138 -0.08 1.75 5.28
C ASN A 138 1.42 1.79 4.95
N VAL A 139 1.77 1.36 3.75
CA VAL A 139 3.15 1.27 3.28
C VAL A 139 3.34 2.27 2.15
N VAL A 140 4.30 3.18 2.30
CA VAL A 140 4.64 4.15 1.26
C VAL A 140 5.95 3.75 0.59
N LEU A 141 5.94 3.57 -0.73
CA LEU A 141 7.16 3.36 -1.50
C LEU A 141 7.68 4.71 -2.01
N LEU A 142 8.96 4.96 -1.79
CA LEU A 142 9.73 6.05 -2.38
C LEU A 142 10.87 5.45 -3.18
N SER A 143 10.82 5.52 -4.51
CA SER A 143 11.91 4.95 -5.31
C SER A 143 13.10 5.90 -5.40
N VAL A 144 14.31 5.34 -5.42
CA VAL A 144 15.56 6.11 -5.53
C VAL A 144 15.55 7.13 -6.69
N PRO A 145 15.10 6.79 -7.92
CA PRO A 145 15.07 7.76 -9.02
C PRO A 145 14.11 8.95 -8.81
N GLU A 146 13.18 8.88 -7.86
CA GLU A 146 12.31 10.02 -7.53
C GLU A 146 13.08 11.11 -6.78
N GLY A 147 14.14 10.77 -6.06
CA GLY A 147 14.94 11.68 -5.23
C GLY A 147 14.57 11.63 -3.74
N ASP A 148 15.55 11.95 -2.90
CA ASP A 148 15.49 11.89 -1.44
C ASP A 148 14.77 13.08 -0.79
N ASP A 149 14.33 14.06 -1.59
CA ASP A 149 13.64 15.28 -1.16
C ASP A 149 12.10 15.15 -1.10
N LYS A 150 11.55 13.96 -1.39
CA LYS A 150 10.12 13.76 -1.58
C LYS A 150 9.31 13.78 -0.30
N VAL A 151 9.93 13.47 0.84
CA VAL A 151 9.25 13.39 2.13
C VAL A 151 8.58 14.72 2.50
N LEU A 152 9.34 15.81 2.49
CA LEU A 152 8.81 17.15 2.79
C LEU A 152 7.98 17.74 1.67
N LYS A 153 8.08 17.22 0.44
CA LYS A 153 7.24 17.64 -0.70
C LYS A 153 5.83 17.02 -0.66
N TYR A 154 5.69 15.84 -0.06
CA TYR A 154 4.41 15.12 0.05
C TYR A 154 4.09 14.74 1.50
N PRO A 155 4.09 15.69 2.45
CA PRO A 155 4.08 15.38 3.88
C PRO A 155 2.85 14.59 4.30
N SER A 156 1.67 14.84 3.73
CA SER A 156 0.44 14.10 4.04
C SER A 156 0.56 12.61 3.77
N MET A 157 1.25 12.21 2.69
CA MET A 157 1.47 10.80 2.36
C MET A 157 2.44 10.14 3.35
N PHE A 158 3.53 10.81 3.67
CA PHE A 158 4.52 10.26 4.60
C PHE A 158 4.04 10.26 6.06
N LEU A 159 3.08 11.12 6.42
CA LEU A 159 2.42 11.09 7.72
C LEU A 159 1.47 9.91 7.91
N CYS A 160 0.89 9.37 6.83
CA CYS A 160 0.02 8.20 6.89
C CYS A 160 0.76 6.86 6.88
N ALA A 161 2.03 6.86 6.46
CA ALA A 161 2.88 5.67 6.43
C ALA A 161 3.13 5.10 7.84
N ASP A 162 2.96 3.79 8.00
CA ASP A 162 3.49 3.02 9.12
C ASP A 162 4.95 2.59 8.84
N ILE A 163 5.27 2.39 7.56
CA ILE A 163 6.62 2.09 7.07
C ILE A 163 6.84 2.72 5.70
N VAL A 164 8.05 3.21 5.46
CA VAL A 164 8.51 3.71 4.18
C VAL A 164 9.51 2.74 3.56
N LEU A 165 9.25 2.32 2.32
CA LEU A 165 10.15 1.46 1.55
C LEU A 165 10.92 2.31 0.54
N ILE A 166 12.23 2.38 0.69
CA ILE A 166 13.12 2.98 -0.31
C ILE A 166 13.39 1.94 -1.38
N THR A 167 12.66 2.01 -2.49
CA THR A 167 12.73 1.00 -3.55
C THR A 167 13.76 1.34 -4.63
N LYS A 168 14.20 0.32 -5.37
CA LYS A 168 15.30 0.43 -6.34
C LYS A 168 16.60 0.86 -5.65
N ALA A 169 16.82 0.33 -4.44
CA ALA A 169 17.94 0.71 -3.58
C ALA A 169 19.32 0.44 -4.23
N GLU A 170 19.39 -0.47 -5.21
CA GLU A 170 20.57 -0.71 -6.04
C GLU A 170 21.00 0.54 -6.84
N MET A 171 20.11 1.52 -7.04
CA MET A 171 20.38 2.71 -7.85
C MET A 171 20.93 3.90 -7.05
N LYS A 172 21.10 3.80 -5.72
CA LYS A 172 21.42 4.96 -4.85
C LYS A 172 22.64 5.74 -5.30
N GLU A 173 23.73 5.05 -5.64
CA GLU A 173 24.99 5.68 -6.06
C GLU A 173 24.82 6.47 -7.37
N TYR A 174 24.03 5.95 -8.32
CA TYR A 174 23.80 6.60 -9.61
C TYR A 174 22.99 7.90 -9.50
N PHE A 175 22.13 8.01 -8.50
CA PHE A 175 21.27 9.17 -8.27
C PHE A 175 21.76 10.08 -7.16
N GLY A 176 22.84 9.72 -6.46
CA GLY A 176 23.31 10.45 -5.27
C GLY A 176 22.28 10.49 -4.14
N PHE A 177 21.41 9.48 -4.07
CA PHE A 177 20.29 9.42 -3.12
C PHE A 177 20.81 9.13 -1.70
N LYS A 178 20.36 9.94 -0.73
CA LYS A 178 20.78 9.86 0.68
C LYS A 178 19.62 9.39 1.56
N THR A 179 19.68 8.14 1.99
CA THR A 179 18.74 7.56 2.96
C THR A 179 18.67 8.39 4.25
N GLN A 180 19.79 9.00 4.69
CA GLN A 180 19.80 9.87 5.87
C GLN A 180 18.94 11.13 5.70
N GLN A 181 18.78 11.64 4.47
CA GLN A 181 17.89 12.78 4.23
C GLN A 181 16.43 12.38 4.46
N VAL A 182 16.04 11.20 3.94
CA VAL A 182 14.70 10.63 4.14
C VAL A 182 14.41 10.38 5.62
N GLU A 183 15.37 9.80 6.36
CA GLU A 183 15.29 9.61 7.81
C GLU A 183 15.08 10.93 8.57
N SER A 184 15.89 11.94 8.27
CA SER A 184 15.82 13.26 8.91
C SER A 184 14.48 13.95 8.62
N ASP A 185 14.04 13.91 7.37
CA ASP A 185 12.78 14.54 6.94
C ASP A 185 11.59 13.84 7.58
N LEU A 186 11.57 12.50 7.63
CA LEU A 186 10.51 11.74 8.29
C LEU A 186 10.48 12.04 9.78
N ALA A 187 11.63 12.06 10.46
CA ALA A 187 11.72 12.39 11.87
C ALA A 187 11.21 13.81 12.19
N SER A 188 11.30 14.75 11.24
CA SER A 188 10.72 16.08 11.38
C SER A 188 9.20 16.14 11.25
N LEU A 189 8.59 15.14 10.58
CA LEU A 189 7.14 15.02 10.40
C LEU A 189 6.49 14.15 11.49
N ARG A 190 7.04 12.95 11.72
CA ARG A 190 6.52 11.95 12.67
C ARG A 190 7.63 10.99 13.10
N HIS A 191 7.83 10.87 14.41
CA HIS A 191 8.75 9.88 14.96
C HIS A 191 8.19 8.45 14.87
N GLY A 192 9.09 7.47 14.73
CA GLY A 192 8.75 6.05 14.81
C GLY A 192 8.16 5.45 13.53
N VAL A 193 8.39 6.07 12.38
CA VAL A 193 8.12 5.47 11.07
C VAL A 193 9.33 4.65 10.66
N ASP A 194 9.15 3.35 10.45
CA ASP A 194 10.23 2.46 10.02
C ASP A 194 10.61 2.73 8.56
N ILE A 195 11.87 2.52 8.22
CA ILE A 195 12.41 2.66 6.86
C ILE A 195 13.14 1.38 6.49
N MET A 196 12.87 0.85 5.30
CA MET A 196 13.60 -0.29 4.75
C MET A 196 14.03 -0.03 3.31
N GLU A 197 15.28 -0.35 3.00
CA GLU A 197 15.80 -0.31 1.64
C GLU A 197 15.50 -1.63 0.93
N ILE A 198 14.82 -1.53 -0.22
CA ILE A 198 14.35 -2.67 -0.98
C ILE A 198 14.95 -2.65 -2.37
N SER A 199 15.59 -3.76 -2.74
CA SER A 199 16.06 -4.02 -4.10
C SER A 199 15.47 -5.34 -4.58
N LYS A 200 14.89 -5.33 -5.78
CA LYS A 200 14.39 -6.56 -6.43
C LYS A 200 15.50 -7.59 -6.67
N ASP A 201 16.75 -7.13 -6.76
CA ASP A 201 17.91 -7.98 -7.01
C ASP A 201 18.51 -8.52 -5.69
N SER A 202 18.04 -8.02 -4.53
CA SER A 202 18.47 -8.46 -3.21
C SER A 202 17.42 -9.33 -2.53
N LYS A 203 17.61 -10.66 -2.60
CA LYS A 203 16.78 -11.65 -1.89
C LYS A 203 16.72 -11.41 -0.39
N GLU A 204 17.81 -10.92 0.20
CA GLU A 204 17.87 -10.59 1.62
C GLU A 204 16.93 -9.43 1.96
N SER A 205 16.91 -8.35 1.17
CA SER A 205 16.01 -7.22 1.41
C SER A 205 14.53 -7.62 1.35
N LEU A 206 14.18 -8.47 0.39
CA LEU A 206 12.82 -9.00 0.21
C LEU A 206 12.44 -9.96 1.36
N LYS A 207 13.36 -10.83 1.77
CA LYS A 207 13.16 -11.73 2.90
C LYS A 207 12.94 -10.96 4.19
N ASN A 208 13.74 -9.93 4.46
CA ASN A 208 13.59 -9.09 5.64
C ASN A 208 12.22 -8.37 5.65
N LEU A 209 11.77 -7.88 4.49
CA LEU A 209 10.45 -7.24 4.37
C LEU A 209 9.31 -8.24 4.61
N LYS A 210 9.41 -9.44 4.03
CA LYS A 210 8.45 -10.54 4.26
C LYS A 210 8.35 -10.86 5.76
N GLU A 211 9.48 -11.05 6.43
CA GLU A 211 9.54 -11.35 7.86
C GLU A 211 9.00 -10.18 8.71
N TYR A 212 9.23 -8.94 8.30
CA TYR A 212 8.65 -7.76 8.92
C TYR A 212 7.12 -7.78 8.85
N PHE A 213 6.52 -8.03 7.68
CA PHE A 213 5.06 -8.15 7.55
C PHE A 213 4.49 -9.32 8.34
N GLN A 214 5.15 -10.48 8.34
CA GLN A 214 4.75 -11.62 9.18
C GLN A 214 4.80 -11.27 10.67
N ALA A 215 5.83 -10.56 11.13
CA ALA A 215 5.94 -10.12 12.52
C ALA A 215 4.83 -9.13 12.92
N LEU A 216 4.46 -8.20 12.02
CA LEU A 216 3.33 -7.29 12.25
C LEU A 216 2.00 -8.05 12.36
N ALA A 217 1.77 -9.01 11.46
CA ALA A 217 0.57 -9.85 11.46
C ALA A 217 0.46 -10.68 12.74
N LEU A 218 1.56 -11.32 13.18
CA LEU A 218 1.61 -12.12 14.41
C LEU A 218 1.31 -11.30 15.67
N ARG A 219 1.65 -10.01 15.68
CA ARG A 219 1.37 -9.08 16.79
C ARG A 219 -0.03 -8.47 16.71
N GLY A 220 -0.78 -8.73 15.63
CA GLY A 220 -2.06 -8.08 15.37
C GLY A 220 -1.94 -6.57 15.20
N TYR A 221 -0.84 -6.10 14.60
CA TYR A 221 -0.61 -4.67 14.40
C TYR A 221 -1.79 -4.03 13.63
N ARG A 222 -2.18 -2.84 14.07
CA ARG A 222 -3.11 -1.98 13.35
C ARG A 222 -2.61 -0.56 13.42
N THR A 223 -2.56 0.08 12.26
CA THR A 223 -2.28 1.50 12.14
C THR A 223 -3.25 2.30 13.00
N ASN A 224 -2.72 3.32 13.68
CA ASN A 224 -3.50 4.29 14.43
C ASN A 224 -3.67 5.61 13.65
N HIS A 225 -3.28 5.61 12.37
CA HIS A 225 -3.44 6.79 11.53
C HIS A 225 -4.93 7.08 11.28
N ILE A 226 -5.28 8.36 11.35
CA ILE A 226 -6.61 8.87 11.05
C ILE A 226 -6.49 9.72 9.80
N PHE A 227 -7.07 9.23 8.70
CA PHE A 227 -7.13 9.93 7.43
C PHE A 227 -8.00 11.20 7.56
N LYS A 228 -7.62 12.27 6.84
CA LYS A 228 -8.27 13.59 6.90
C LYS A 228 -8.49 14.20 5.52
#